data_AF-A0A5M6DLM4-F1
#
_entry.id   AF-A0A5M6DLM4-F1
#
_cell.length_a   1.000
_cell.length_b   1.000
_cell.length_c   1.000
_cell.angle_alpha   90.00
_cell.angle_beta   90.00
_cell.angle_gamma   90.00
#
_symmetry.space_group_name_H-M   'P 1'
#
loop_
_entity.id
_entity.type
_entity.pdbx_description
1 polymer ?
#
loop_
_entity_poly.entity_id
_entity_poly.type
_entity_poly.pdbx_seq_one_letter_code
_entity_poly.pdbx_strand_id
1 'polypeptide(L)'
;MSTQRHFQVAMRVRAWKSRLRHHLAMAAPLNFQAGSHGDAIAGSTLEDAGLGLAASWPLGDLLVYPPIWLAITAWFVGAWARRWPQRSVARRIYQASWLAGSLLVCLHIVASYGHVHHWSHAEVLAATADESQRVTGIRAAWGVYVNFAFALIWLGYSTAMIRHRGALPGWDRWVFGFTAMIVFFATIVFEPGTVRWASAFGFTALAIAAWKDTRKKRQE
;
A
#
# COMPACT_ATOMS: atom_id res chain seq x y z
N MET A 1 -6.98 18.72 36.70
CA MET A 1 -6.64 19.34 35.39
C MET A 1 -6.39 18.34 34.24
N SER A 2 -6.32 17.00 34.45
CA SER A 2 -6.09 16.05 33.35
C SER A 2 -7.36 15.62 32.60
N THR A 3 -8.54 15.67 33.23
CA THR A 3 -9.82 15.21 32.64
C THR A 3 -10.33 16.07 31.50
N GLN A 4 -10.06 17.39 31.51
CA GLN A 4 -10.48 18.29 30.42
C GLN A 4 -9.71 18.05 29.11
N ARG A 5 -8.43 17.64 29.16
CA ARG A 5 -7.64 17.37 27.96
C ARG A 5 -8.12 16.12 27.22
N HIS A 6 -8.53 15.09 27.96
CA HIS A 6 -9.08 13.87 27.37
C HIS A 6 -10.44 14.13 26.70
N PHE A 7 -11.27 15.01 27.29
CA PHE A 7 -12.56 15.38 26.70
C PHE A 7 -12.42 16.18 25.41
N GLN A 8 -11.46 17.12 25.34
CA GLN A 8 -11.21 17.89 24.10
C GLN A 8 -10.63 17.04 22.97
N VAL A 9 -9.78 16.05 23.28
CA VAL A 9 -9.26 15.11 22.27
C VAL A 9 -10.38 14.19 21.77
N ALA A 10 -11.25 13.68 22.66
CA ALA A 10 -12.39 12.86 22.27
C ALA A 10 -13.41 13.61 21.39
N MET A 11 -13.66 14.90 21.68
CA MET A 11 -14.52 15.74 20.84
C MET A 11 -13.89 16.05 19.47
N ARG A 12 -12.57 16.30 19.40
CA ARG A 12 -11.88 16.51 18.12
C ARG A 12 -11.88 15.24 17.24
N VAL A 13 -11.73 14.06 17.84
CA VAL A 13 -11.81 12.77 17.12
C VAL A 13 -13.22 12.47 16.64
N ARG A 14 -14.27 12.80 17.42
CA ARG A 14 -15.68 12.65 16.98
C ARG A 14 -16.05 13.63 15.88
N ALA A 15 -15.62 14.90 15.98
CA ALA A 15 -15.85 15.91 14.94
C ALA A 15 -15.10 15.58 13.63
N TRP A 16 -13.90 14.98 13.74
CA TRP A 16 -13.16 14.49 12.58
C TRP A 16 -13.84 13.29 11.91
N LYS A 17 -14.31 12.30 12.69
CA LYS A 17 -15.09 11.16 12.16
C LYS A 17 -16.44 11.56 11.53
N SER A 18 -17.08 12.64 11.98
CA SER A 18 -18.32 13.12 11.35
C SER A 18 -18.05 13.86 10.04
N ARG A 19 -16.99 14.67 9.94
CA ARG A 19 -16.58 15.29 8.66
C ARG A 19 -16.11 14.28 7.63
N LEU A 20 -15.40 13.22 8.06
CA LEU A 20 -14.98 12.14 7.15
C LEU A 20 -16.20 11.40 6.56
N ARG A 21 -17.27 11.20 7.35
CA ARG A 21 -18.53 10.61 6.87
C ARG A 21 -19.29 11.51 5.90
N HIS A 22 -19.28 12.83 6.10
CA HIS A 22 -19.89 13.76 5.15
C HIS A 22 -19.10 13.89 3.84
N HIS A 23 -17.77 13.82 3.87
CA HIS A 23 -16.97 13.84 2.65
C HIS A 23 -17.01 12.52 1.86
N LEU A 24 -17.13 11.37 2.55
CA LEU A 24 -17.33 10.08 1.90
C LEU A 24 -18.76 9.91 1.35
N ALA A 25 -19.75 10.58 1.93
CA ALA A 25 -21.11 10.65 1.38
C ALA A 25 -21.23 11.59 0.16
N MET A 26 -20.25 12.47 -0.10
CA MET A 26 -20.22 13.34 -1.29
C MET A 26 -19.29 12.83 -2.40
N ALA A 27 -18.63 11.69 -2.19
CA ALA A 27 -17.84 10.98 -3.21
C ALA A 27 -18.57 9.73 -3.72
N ALA A 28 -19.91 9.77 -3.76
CA ALA A 28 -20.69 8.92 -4.65
C ALA A 28 -20.52 9.45 -6.09
N PRO A 29 -20.41 8.56 -7.09
CA PRO A 29 -19.99 8.90 -8.44
C PRO A 29 -20.97 9.85 -9.11
N LEU A 30 -20.42 10.76 -9.92
CA LEU A 30 -21.17 11.58 -10.86
C LEU A 30 -22.08 10.68 -11.71
N ASN A 31 -23.38 10.97 -11.61
CA ASN A 31 -24.48 10.39 -12.36
C ASN A 31 -24.17 10.18 -13.86
N PHE A 32 -24.48 8.97 -14.35
CA PHE A 32 -25.06 8.81 -15.68
C PHE A 32 -26.58 8.68 -15.50
N GLN A 33 -27.33 9.67 -15.98
CA GLN A 33 -28.78 9.69 -15.99
C GLN A 33 -29.27 9.16 -17.34
N ALA A 34 -29.99 8.03 -17.34
CA ALA A 34 -30.89 7.63 -18.41
C ALA A 34 -32.15 7.02 -17.78
N GLY A 35 -33.34 7.44 -18.22
CA GLY A 35 -34.66 7.05 -17.68
C GLY A 35 -34.93 5.53 -17.71
N SER A 36 -35.96 4.97 -17.08
CA SER A 36 -37.36 5.43 -16.94
C SER A 36 -38.13 4.49 -15.98
N HIS A 37 -39.15 5.06 -15.31
CA HIS A 37 -40.37 4.42 -14.75
C HIS A 37 -40.32 3.30 -13.69
N GLY A 38 -41.04 3.54 -12.58
CA GLY A 38 -42.03 2.58 -12.06
C GLY A 38 -41.75 1.90 -10.70
N ASP A 39 -42.56 2.28 -9.71
CA ASP A 39 -43.06 1.44 -8.60
C ASP A 39 -42.30 1.32 -7.25
N ALA A 40 -42.74 2.19 -6.35
CA ALA A 40 -43.17 2.00 -4.95
C ALA A 40 -42.67 0.83 -4.06
N ILE A 41 -42.11 1.25 -2.91
CA ILE A 41 -42.44 0.88 -1.52
C ILE A 41 -42.61 -0.62 -1.19
N ALA A 42 -41.60 -1.20 -0.52
CA ALA A 42 -41.71 -1.91 0.77
C ALA A 42 -40.44 -2.74 1.03
N GLY A 43 -39.73 -2.47 2.13
CA GLY A 43 -38.60 -3.32 2.54
C GLY A 43 -37.50 -2.65 3.37
N SER A 44 -37.73 -1.46 3.93
CA SER A 44 -36.77 -0.79 4.81
C SER A 44 -36.99 -1.15 6.27
N THR A 45 -36.58 -2.35 6.67
CA THR A 45 -36.29 -2.68 8.08
C THR A 45 -35.67 -4.08 8.09
N LEU A 46 -34.34 -4.18 8.18
CA LEU A 46 -33.56 -5.26 8.82
C LEU A 46 -32.05 -5.19 8.43
N GLU A 47 -31.66 -4.43 7.40
CA GLU A 47 -30.23 -4.22 7.05
C GLU A 47 -29.50 -3.22 7.96
N ASP A 48 -30.22 -2.43 8.76
CA ASP A 48 -29.64 -1.42 9.66
C ASP A 48 -28.99 -2.00 10.92
N ALA A 49 -29.04 -3.33 11.10
CA ALA A 49 -28.46 -4.03 12.25
C ALA A 49 -26.96 -4.35 12.07
N GLY A 50 -26.15 -3.34 11.76
CA GLY A 50 -24.76 -3.20 12.24
C GLY A 50 -23.77 -4.37 12.13
N LEU A 51 -24.02 -5.38 11.29
CA LEU A 51 -23.18 -6.57 11.09
C LEU A 51 -22.97 -6.90 9.59
N GLY A 52 -23.10 -5.92 8.70
CA GLY A 52 -22.72 -6.02 7.28
C GLY A 52 -21.20 -5.89 7.02
N LEU A 53 -20.35 -6.27 7.98
CA LEU A 53 -18.92 -5.92 8.01
C LEU A 53 -18.01 -6.72 7.04
N ALA A 54 -18.56 -7.51 6.11
CA ALA A 54 -17.74 -8.23 5.11
C ALA A 54 -18.45 -8.55 3.77
N ALA A 55 -19.69 -8.11 3.55
CA ALA A 55 -20.48 -8.47 2.37
C ALA A 55 -21.02 -7.18 1.72
N SER A 56 -20.24 -6.46 0.92
CA SER A 56 -20.12 -6.74 -0.51
C SER A 56 -19.06 -5.83 -1.11
N TRP A 57 -17.78 -6.02 -0.75
CA TRP A 57 -16.74 -5.42 -1.58
C TRP A 57 -16.89 -5.98 -2.99
N PRO A 58 -17.03 -5.13 -4.03
CA PRO A 58 -16.96 -5.61 -5.40
C PRO A 58 -15.70 -6.46 -5.53
N LEU A 59 -15.79 -7.64 -6.17
CA LEU A 59 -14.65 -8.56 -6.29
C LEU A 59 -13.38 -7.85 -6.81
N GLY A 60 -13.54 -6.79 -7.62
CA GLY A 60 -12.44 -5.93 -8.09
C GLY A 60 -11.65 -5.26 -6.96
N ASP A 61 -12.29 -4.76 -5.90
CA ASP A 61 -11.58 -4.09 -4.79
C ASP A 61 -10.75 -5.09 -3.98
N LEU A 62 -11.24 -6.31 -3.79
CA LEU A 62 -10.51 -7.40 -3.13
C LEU A 62 -9.30 -7.88 -3.95
N LEU A 63 -9.32 -7.70 -5.27
CA LEU A 63 -8.20 -8.05 -6.14
C LEU A 63 -7.14 -6.94 -6.22
N VAL A 64 -7.51 -5.70 -5.90
CA VAL A 64 -6.59 -4.55 -6.02
C VAL A 64 -5.93 -4.22 -4.67
N TYR A 65 -6.69 -4.08 -3.58
CA TYR A 65 -6.14 -3.52 -2.33
C TYR A 65 -5.37 -4.52 -1.45
N PRO A 66 -5.89 -5.73 -1.15
CA PRO A 66 -5.16 -6.70 -0.33
C PRO A 66 -3.76 -7.05 -0.87
N PRO A 67 -3.56 -7.28 -2.19
CA PRO A 67 -2.24 -7.64 -2.69
C PRO A 67 -1.17 -6.58 -2.44
N ILE A 68 -1.48 -5.29 -2.60
CA ILE A 68 -0.47 -4.24 -2.36
C ILE A 68 -0.10 -4.13 -0.88
N TRP A 69 -1.04 -4.27 0.05
CA TRP A 69 -0.76 -4.27 1.49
C TRP A 69 0.04 -5.51 1.93
N LEU A 70 -0.30 -6.68 1.39
CA LEU A 70 0.46 -7.90 1.63
C LEU A 70 1.87 -7.79 1.04
N ALA A 71 2.03 -7.15 -0.11
CA ALA A 71 3.34 -6.91 -0.70
C ALA A 71 4.22 -5.99 0.16
N ILE A 72 3.67 -4.88 0.67
CA ILE A 72 4.35 -3.97 1.60
C ILE A 72 4.74 -4.70 2.88
N THR A 73 3.84 -5.53 3.41
CA THR A 73 4.12 -6.35 4.59
C THR A 73 5.26 -7.33 4.33
N ALA A 74 5.24 -8.02 3.19
CA ALA A 74 6.30 -8.93 2.79
C ALA A 74 7.64 -8.20 2.63
N TRP A 75 7.62 -6.97 2.11
CA TRP A 75 8.81 -6.11 2.03
C TRP A 75 9.39 -5.82 3.42
N PHE A 76 8.56 -5.42 4.40
CA PHE A 76 9.04 -5.21 5.78
C PHE A 76 9.58 -6.49 6.43
N VAL A 77 8.90 -7.62 6.23
CA VAL A 77 9.32 -8.92 6.77
C VAL A 77 10.72 -9.30 6.28
N GLY A 78 10.96 -9.26 4.98
CA GLY A 78 12.29 -9.60 4.49
C GLY A 78 13.31 -8.48 4.72
N ALA A 79 12.91 -7.21 4.85
CA ALA A 79 13.81 -6.13 5.26
C ALA A 79 14.40 -6.41 6.64
N TRP A 80 13.59 -6.94 7.55
CA TRP A 80 14.06 -7.45 8.83
C TRP A 80 14.89 -8.71 8.70
N ALA A 81 14.45 -9.71 7.93
CA ALA A 81 15.17 -10.97 7.75
C ALA A 81 16.57 -10.77 7.14
N ARG A 82 16.73 -9.79 6.25
CA ARG A 82 17.99 -9.40 5.62
C ARG A 82 19.06 -8.95 6.61
N ARG A 83 18.65 -8.40 7.76
CA ARG A 83 19.55 -7.88 8.80
C ARG A 83 20.17 -8.97 9.65
N TRP A 84 19.52 -10.12 9.74
CA TRP A 84 20.04 -11.24 10.52
C TRP A 84 21.17 -11.96 9.78
N PRO A 85 22.05 -12.67 10.51
CA PRO A 85 22.99 -13.59 9.90
C PRO A 85 22.22 -14.49 8.95
N GLN A 86 22.67 -14.57 7.69
CA GLN A 86 21.99 -15.30 6.61
C GLN A 86 22.14 -16.82 6.77
N ARG A 87 21.75 -17.33 7.95
CA ARG A 87 21.51 -18.72 8.26
C ARG A 87 20.32 -19.22 7.42
N SER A 88 20.19 -20.54 7.32
CA SER A 88 19.21 -21.19 6.44
C SER A 88 17.78 -20.64 6.57
N VAL A 89 17.30 -20.36 7.80
CA VAL A 89 15.95 -19.86 8.06
C VAL A 89 15.79 -18.39 7.65
N ALA A 90 16.65 -17.48 8.13
CA ALA A 90 16.57 -16.05 7.79
C ALA A 90 16.68 -15.83 6.27
N ARG A 91 17.57 -16.58 5.60
CA ARG A 91 17.69 -16.57 4.15
C ARG A 91 16.41 -17.03 3.45
N ARG A 92 15.78 -18.11 3.93
CA ARG A 92 14.50 -18.60 3.37
C ARG A 92 13.37 -17.59 3.57
N ILE A 93 13.28 -16.97 4.74
CA ILE A 93 12.28 -15.92 5.01
C ILE A 93 12.49 -14.74 4.07
N TYR A 94 13.74 -14.27 3.93
CA TYR A 94 14.08 -13.19 3.01
C TYR A 94 13.67 -13.53 1.58
N GLN A 95 14.08 -14.70 1.09
CA GLN A 95 13.75 -15.18 -0.25
C GLN A 95 12.25 -15.32 -0.50
N ALA A 96 11.54 -15.97 0.41
CA ALA A 96 10.11 -16.22 0.28
C ALA A 96 9.30 -14.92 0.33
N SER A 97 9.62 -14.03 1.28
CA SER A 97 8.94 -12.73 1.40
C SER A 97 9.22 -11.82 0.20
N TRP A 98 10.45 -11.80 -0.32
CA TRP A 98 10.79 -11.02 -1.52
C TRP A 98 10.03 -11.51 -2.75
N LEU A 99 10.00 -12.83 -2.96
CA LEU A 99 9.27 -13.41 -4.08
C LEU A 99 7.77 -13.17 -3.95
N ALA A 100 7.19 -13.47 -2.78
CA ALA A 100 5.76 -13.25 -2.52
C ALA A 100 5.37 -11.79 -2.72
N GLY A 101 6.15 -10.84 -2.16
CA GLY A 101 5.91 -9.42 -2.33
C GLY A 101 5.95 -8.98 -3.80
N SER A 102 6.95 -9.43 -4.56
CA SER A 102 7.04 -9.11 -5.99
C SER A 102 5.87 -9.67 -6.82
N LEU A 103 5.44 -10.90 -6.54
CA LEU A 103 4.28 -11.50 -7.22
C LEU A 103 2.98 -10.77 -6.90
N LEU A 104 2.80 -10.36 -5.63
CA LEU A 104 1.63 -9.62 -5.19
C LEU A 104 1.57 -8.21 -5.80
N VAL A 105 2.71 -7.53 -6.01
CA VAL A 105 2.75 -6.27 -6.76
C VAL A 105 2.36 -6.49 -8.22
N CYS A 106 2.87 -7.53 -8.88
CA CYS A 106 2.47 -7.85 -10.25
C CYS A 106 0.96 -8.13 -10.34
N LEU A 107 0.43 -8.90 -9.38
CA LEU A 107 -1.01 -9.15 -9.29
C LEU A 107 -1.80 -7.86 -9.10
N HIS A 108 -1.38 -6.99 -8.19
CA HIS A 108 -2.00 -5.68 -7.96
C HIS A 108 -2.03 -4.84 -9.24
N ILE A 109 -0.92 -4.77 -9.98
CA ILE A 109 -0.83 -4.00 -11.23
C ILE A 109 -1.79 -4.59 -12.27
N VAL A 110 -1.78 -5.91 -12.49
CA VAL A 110 -2.66 -6.55 -13.47
C VAL A 110 -4.13 -6.38 -13.08
N ALA A 111 -4.47 -6.56 -11.81
CA ALA A 111 -5.83 -6.38 -11.31
C ALA A 111 -6.31 -4.93 -11.45
N SER A 112 -5.48 -3.95 -11.11
CA SER A 112 -5.78 -2.52 -11.30
C SER A 112 -5.99 -2.20 -12.78
N TYR A 113 -5.10 -2.71 -13.64
CA TYR A 113 -5.19 -2.49 -15.08
C TYR A 113 -6.49 -3.06 -15.67
N GLY A 114 -6.88 -4.27 -15.27
CA GLY A 114 -8.07 -4.93 -15.80
C GLY A 114 -9.38 -4.43 -15.20
N HIS A 115 -9.45 -4.23 -13.89
CA HIS A 115 -10.70 -3.91 -13.19
C HIS A 115 -10.96 -2.41 -13.02
N VAL A 116 -9.90 -1.61 -12.80
CA VAL A 116 -10.05 -0.17 -12.53
C VAL A 116 -9.94 0.64 -13.82
N HIS A 117 -9.06 0.21 -14.72
CA HIS A 117 -8.71 0.98 -15.93
C HIS A 117 -9.09 0.29 -17.24
N HIS A 118 -9.90 -0.78 -17.20
CA HIS A 118 -10.46 -1.44 -18.39
C HIS A 118 -9.43 -1.79 -19.47
N TRP A 119 -8.20 -2.12 -19.08
CA TRP A 119 -7.05 -2.34 -19.97
C TRP A 119 -6.61 -1.13 -20.81
N SER A 120 -7.12 0.06 -20.51
CA SER A 120 -6.79 1.33 -21.16
C SER A 120 -5.55 1.97 -20.53
N HIS A 121 -4.46 2.02 -21.28
CA HIS A 121 -3.24 2.70 -20.83
C HIS A 121 -3.47 4.21 -20.58
N ALA A 122 -4.33 4.82 -21.41
CA ALA A 122 -4.66 6.24 -21.28
C ALA A 122 -5.38 6.53 -19.95
N GLU A 123 -6.28 5.65 -19.51
CA GLU A 123 -6.98 5.79 -18.23
C GLU A 123 -6.01 5.69 -17.04
N VAL A 124 -5.06 4.76 -17.08
CA VAL A 124 -4.04 4.59 -16.03
C VAL A 124 -3.16 5.84 -15.93
N LEU A 125 -2.73 6.38 -17.08
CA LEU A 125 -1.91 7.60 -17.14
C LEU A 125 -2.68 8.81 -16.60
N ALA A 126 -3.96 8.97 -16.99
CA ALA A 126 -4.81 10.05 -16.50
C ALA A 126 -5.03 9.96 -14.99
N ALA A 127 -5.42 8.79 -14.48
CA ALA A 127 -5.65 8.56 -13.06
C ALA A 127 -4.39 8.82 -12.22
N THR A 128 -3.23 8.37 -12.70
CA THR A 128 -1.95 8.62 -12.01
C THR A 128 -1.56 10.10 -12.03
N ALA A 129 -1.82 10.80 -13.14
CA ALA A 129 -1.55 12.23 -13.23
C ALA A 129 -2.43 13.04 -12.28
N ASP A 130 -3.71 12.70 -12.18
CA ASP A 130 -4.66 13.35 -11.29
C ASP A 130 -4.32 13.09 -9.82
N GLU A 131 -3.96 11.85 -9.47
CA GLU A 131 -3.53 11.49 -8.11
C GLU A 131 -2.22 12.20 -7.71
N SER A 132 -1.25 12.26 -8.63
CA SER A 132 -0.01 12.99 -8.41
C SER A 132 -0.27 14.49 -8.19
N GLN A 133 -1.18 15.09 -8.97
CA GLN A 133 -1.60 16.47 -8.79
C GLN A 133 -2.26 16.68 -7.43
N ARG A 134 -3.12 15.75 -7.01
CA ARG A 134 -3.82 15.81 -5.71
C ARG A 134 -2.86 15.77 -4.52
N VAL A 135 -1.83 14.93 -4.58
CA VAL A 135 -0.92 14.70 -3.45
C VAL A 135 0.27 15.66 -3.45
N THR A 136 0.86 15.93 -4.62
CA THR A 136 2.11 16.68 -4.74
C THR A 136 1.93 18.09 -5.29
N GLY A 137 0.75 18.39 -5.87
CA GLY A 137 0.50 19.62 -6.63
C GLY A 137 1.02 19.56 -8.07
N ILE A 138 1.75 18.52 -8.46
CA ILE A 138 2.33 18.36 -9.79
C ILE A 138 1.57 17.27 -10.56
N ARG A 139 1.00 17.64 -11.71
CA ARG A 139 0.33 16.68 -12.60
C ARG A 139 1.37 15.88 -13.37
N ALA A 140 1.61 14.64 -12.95
CA ALA A 140 2.66 13.79 -13.50
C ALA A 140 2.21 12.34 -13.66
N ALA A 141 2.17 11.85 -14.90
CA ALA A 141 1.78 10.47 -15.23
C ALA A 141 2.97 9.48 -15.17
N TRP A 142 4.21 9.96 -15.07
CA TRP A 142 5.40 9.10 -15.16
C TRP A 142 5.52 8.07 -14.02
N GLY A 143 4.77 8.26 -12.93
CA GLY A 143 4.67 7.29 -11.83
C GLY A 143 4.21 5.90 -12.29
N VAL A 144 3.43 5.79 -13.37
CA VAL A 144 3.04 4.49 -13.96
C VAL A 144 4.27 3.70 -14.40
N TYR A 145 5.20 4.34 -15.12
CA TYR A 145 6.41 3.69 -15.62
C TYR A 145 7.34 3.28 -14.47
N VAL A 146 7.38 4.08 -13.40
CA VAL A 146 8.13 3.73 -12.19
C VAL A 146 7.55 2.49 -11.53
N ASN A 147 6.22 2.37 -11.45
CA ASN A 147 5.58 1.18 -10.89
C ASN A 147 5.85 -0.07 -11.74
N PHE A 148 5.90 0.05 -13.07
CA PHE A 148 6.32 -1.05 -13.93
C PHE A 148 7.79 -1.43 -13.74
N ALA A 149 8.68 -0.44 -13.71
CA ALA A 149 10.10 -0.68 -13.44
C ALA A 149 10.30 -1.33 -12.06
N PHE A 150 9.58 -0.85 -11.04
CA PHE A 150 9.55 -1.41 -9.71
C PHE A 150 9.15 -2.88 -9.70
N ALA A 151 8.03 -3.23 -10.33
CA ALA A 151 7.56 -4.62 -10.41
C ALA A 151 8.56 -5.52 -11.14
N LEU A 152 9.08 -5.09 -12.29
CA LEU A 152 10.04 -5.86 -13.08
C LEU A 152 11.37 -6.06 -12.35
N ILE A 153 11.93 -5.01 -11.77
CA ILE A 153 13.20 -5.07 -11.04
C ILE A 153 13.04 -5.95 -9.79
N TRP A 154 11.96 -5.77 -9.04
CA TRP A 154 11.74 -6.56 -7.82
C TRP A 154 11.51 -8.04 -8.16
N LEU A 155 10.64 -8.36 -9.13
CA LEU A 155 10.41 -9.74 -9.54
C LEU A 155 11.67 -10.39 -10.13
N GLY A 156 12.37 -9.69 -11.03
CA GLY A 156 13.61 -10.19 -11.64
C GLY A 156 14.68 -10.47 -10.59
N TYR A 157 14.87 -9.56 -9.64
CA TYR A 157 15.80 -9.77 -8.53
C TYR A 157 15.39 -10.94 -7.63
N SER A 158 14.11 -11.03 -7.25
CA SER A 158 13.58 -12.13 -6.44
C SER A 158 13.79 -13.49 -7.13
N THR A 159 13.48 -13.60 -8.42
CA THR A 159 13.69 -14.83 -9.19
C THR A 159 15.18 -15.18 -9.31
N ALA A 160 16.05 -14.20 -9.58
CA ALA A 160 17.50 -14.42 -9.62
C ALA A 160 18.02 -14.92 -8.25
N MET A 161 17.55 -14.32 -7.16
CA MET A 161 17.93 -14.70 -5.80
C MET A 161 17.54 -16.15 -5.46
N ILE A 162 16.39 -16.63 -5.95
CA ILE A 162 15.98 -18.04 -5.81
C ILE A 162 16.87 -18.94 -6.66
N ARG A 163 17.09 -18.58 -7.94
CA ARG A 163 17.89 -19.37 -8.89
C ARG A 163 19.33 -19.55 -8.43
N HIS A 164 19.94 -18.50 -7.89
CA HIS A 164 21.32 -18.51 -7.39
C HIS A 164 21.43 -18.94 -5.91
N ARG A 165 20.31 -19.33 -5.27
CA ARG A 165 20.25 -19.78 -3.87
C ARG A 165 20.83 -18.78 -2.86
N GLY A 166 20.80 -17.49 -3.18
CA GLY A 166 21.37 -16.43 -2.34
C GLY A 166 21.24 -15.04 -2.97
N ALA A 167 21.41 -14.02 -2.13
CA ALA A 167 21.39 -12.62 -2.56
C ALA A 167 22.62 -12.29 -3.44
N LEU A 168 22.44 -11.39 -4.40
CA LEU A 168 23.52 -10.96 -5.30
C LEU A 168 24.22 -9.74 -4.66
N PRO A 169 25.49 -9.83 -4.20
CA PRO A 169 26.08 -8.87 -3.26
C PRO A 169 26.09 -7.39 -3.71
N GLY A 170 26.22 -7.13 -5.02
CA GLY A 170 26.18 -5.77 -5.58
C GLY A 170 24.76 -5.26 -5.83
N TRP A 171 23.88 -6.12 -6.34
CA TRP A 171 22.50 -5.78 -6.69
C TRP A 171 21.59 -5.68 -5.48
N ASP A 172 21.81 -6.51 -4.47
CA ASP A 172 20.96 -6.59 -3.28
C ASP A 172 20.77 -5.24 -2.61
N ARG A 173 21.85 -4.49 -2.39
CA ARG A 173 21.79 -3.18 -1.75
C ARG A 173 21.06 -2.15 -2.61
N TRP A 174 21.31 -2.17 -3.92
CA TRP A 174 20.67 -1.24 -4.86
C TRP A 174 19.17 -1.51 -4.99
N VAL A 175 18.78 -2.77 -5.21
CA VAL A 175 17.37 -3.17 -5.30
C VAL A 175 16.66 -2.93 -3.96
N PHE A 176 17.30 -3.21 -2.83
CA PHE A 176 16.75 -2.87 -1.51
C PHE A 176 16.52 -1.37 -1.37
N GLY A 177 17.50 -0.53 -1.70
CA GLY A 177 17.36 0.93 -1.61
C GLY A 177 16.28 1.49 -2.54
N PHE A 178 16.24 1.01 -3.78
CA PHE A 178 15.22 1.38 -4.76
C PHE A 178 13.82 1.00 -4.30
N THR A 179 13.61 -0.25 -3.89
CA THR A 179 12.30 -0.70 -3.38
C THR A 179 11.92 -0.01 -2.08
N ALA A 180 12.87 0.24 -1.16
CA ALA A 180 12.64 1.01 0.06
C ALA A 180 12.12 2.42 -0.24
N MET A 181 12.74 3.10 -1.21
CA MET A 181 12.33 4.42 -1.64
C MET A 181 10.90 4.40 -2.18
N ILE A 182 10.58 3.48 -3.10
CA ILE A 182 9.22 3.37 -3.67
C ILE A 182 8.18 3.08 -2.57
N VAL A 183 8.44 2.11 -1.68
CA VAL A 183 7.53 1.78 -0.56
C VAL A 183 7.38 2.98 0.39
N PHE A 184 8.44 3.73 0.63
CA PHE A 184 8.39 4.95 1.44
C PHE A 184 7.48 5.99 0.79
N PHE A 185 7.67 6.31 -0.50
CA PHE A 185 6.80 7.26 -1.19
C PHE A 185 5.35 6.80 -1.18
N ALA A 186 5.09 5.53 -1.55
CA ALA A 186 3.75 4.96 -1.57
C ALA A 186 3.04 5.09 -0.21
N THR A 187 3.73 4.73 0.88
CA THR A 187 3.08 4.66 2.21
C THR A 187 3.11 5.96 3.01
N ILE A 188 4.07 6.85 2.76
CA ILE A 188 4.25 8.08 3.54
C ILE A 188 3.70 9.30 2.81
N VAL A 189 3.94 9.38 1.50
CA VAL A 189 3.58 10.56 0.70
C VAL A 189 2.15 10.41 0.17
N PHE A 190 1.87 9.29 -0.50
CA PHE A 190 0.58 9.08 -1.18
C PHE A 190 -0.53 8.65 -0.20
N GLU A 191 -0.23 7.79 0.76
CA GLU A 191 -1.24 7.28 1.68
C GLU A 191 -1.53 8.20 2.88
N PRO A 192 -2.81 8.50 3.21
CA PRO A 192 -3.18 9.22 4.42
C PRO A 192 -3.45 8.30 5.63
N GLY A 193 -3.67 8.91 6.80
CA GLY A 193 -4.22 8.22 7.97
C GLY A 193 -3.23 7.33 8.73
N THR A 194 -3.75 6.26 9.31
CA THR A 194 -3.00 5.37 10.24
C THR A 194 -1.83 4.67 9.57
N VAL A 195 -1.97 4.30 8.29
CA VAL A 195 -0.91 3.62 7.54
C VAL A 195 0.35 4.47 7.48
N ARG A 196 0.21 5.77 7.16
CA ARG A 196 1.34 6.71 7.10
C ARG A 196 2.19 6.66 8.37
N TRP A 197 1.54 6.70 9.53
CA TRP A 197 2.23 6.67 10.82
C TRP A 197 2.81 5.30 11.14
N ALA A 198 2.10 4.21 10.81
CA ALA A 198 2.61 2.85 10.98
C ALA A 198 3.87 2.60 10.12
N SER A 199 3.85 3.02 8.86
CA SER A 199 5.01 2.94 7.97
C SER A 199 6.14 3.84 8.43
N ALA A 200 5.86 5.07 8.88
CA ALA A 200 6.89 5.97 9.39
C ALA A 200 7.63 5.36 10.58
N PHE A 201 6.87 4.73 11.49
CA PHE A 201 7.45 3.98 12.61
C PHE A 201 8.29 2.80 12.12
N GLY A 202 7.78 2.01 11.17
CA GLY A 202 8.50 0.87 10.57
C GLY A 202 9.84 1.28 9.93
N PHE A 203 9.85 2.33 9.11
CA PHE A 203 11.07 2.87 8.51
C PHE A 203 12.04 3.41 9.55
N THR A 204 11.55 4.12 10.57
CA THR A 204 12.37 4.64 11.66
C THR A 204 13.03 3.51 12.44
N ALA A 205 12.28 2.46 12.77
CA ALA A 205 12.81 1.27 13.44
C ALA A 205 13.91 0.59 12.60
N LEU A 206 13.69 0.42 11.29
CA LEU A 206 14.69 -0.13 10.37
C LEU A 206 15.95 0.74 10.30
N ALA A 207 15.81 2.07 10.23
CA ALA A 207 16.93 3.00 10.18
C ALA A 207 17.78 2.97 11.46
N ILE A 208 17.14 3.00 12.64
CA ILE A 208 17.81 2.88 13.94
C ILE A 208 18.57 1.54 14.03
N ALA A 209 17.94 0.45 13.60
CA ALA A 209 18.55 -0.86 13.64
C ALA A 209 19.75 -0.94 12.67
N ALA A 210 19.65 -0.38 11.47
CA ALA A 210 20.75 -0.33 10.50
C ALA A 210 21.93 0.48 11.03
N TRP A 211 21.66 1.61 11.67
CA TRP A 211 22.68 2.42 12.30
C TRP A 211 23.43 1.66 13.41
N LYS A 212 22.71 0.92 14.27
CA LYS A 212 23.33 0.07 15.31
C LYS A 212 24.27 -0.98 14.71
N ASP A 213 23.88 -1.66 13.62
CA ASP A 213 24.73 -2.67 12.98
C ASP A 213 26.02 -2.04 12.41
N THR A 214 25.92 -0.86 11.80
CA THR A 214 27.09 -0.18 11.24
C THR A 214 28.06 0.30 12.31
N ARG A 215 27.56 0.70 13.50
CA ARG A 215 28.41 1.06 14.63
C ARG A 215 29.15 -0.15 15.19
N LYS A 216 28.46 -1.28 15.37
CA LYS A 216 29.07 -2.52 15.87
C LYS A 216 30.26 -2.95 14.99
N LYS A 217 30.09 -2.94 13.67
CA LYS A 217 31.14 -3.30 12.71
C LYS A 217 32.36 -2.36 12.66
N ARG A 218 32.24 -1.14 13.20
CA ARG A 218 33.37 -0.18 13.27
C ARG A 218 34.20 -0.36 14.56
N GLN A 219 33.66 -1.08 15.53
CA GLN A 219 34.31 -1.33 16.83
C GLN A 219 35.01 -2.69 16.88
N GLU A 220 34.72 -3.56 15.92
CA GLU A 220 35.42 -4.83 15.64
C GLU A 220 36.55 -4.59 14.63
#